data_AF-A0A8T3PF99-F1
#
_entry.id   AF-A0A8T3PF99-F1
#
_cell.length_a   1.000
_cell.length_b   1.000
_cell.length_c   1.000
_cell.angle_alpha   90.00
_cell.angle_beta   90.00
_cell.angle_gamma   90.00
#
_symmetry.space_group_name_H-M   'P 1'
#
loop_
_entity.id
_entity.type
_entity.pdbx_description
1 polymer ?
#
loop_
_entity_poly.entity_id
_entity_poly.type
_entity_poly.pdbx_seq_one_letter_code
_entity_poly.pdbx_strand_id
1 'polypeptide(L)' 'MINHRRIALAGAAGLLAITTVSGAALAASHREAPLIAGDPAADITDLFAFVSPDASDTVTLIANFLPFQEPAG' A
#
# COMPACT_ATOMS: atom_id res chain seq x y z
N MET A 1 -17.42 -38.96 25.34
CA MET A 1 -15.94 -38.99 25.30
C MET A 1 -15.48 -38.17 24.10
N ILE A 2 -14.76 -37.07 24.32
CA ILE A 2 -14.28 -36.18 23.25
C ILE A 2 -13.00 -36.78 22.66
N ASN A 3 -12.94 -36.95 21.33
CA ASN A 3 -11.82 -37.61 20.66
C ASN A 3 -10.74 -36.58 20.27
N HIS A 4 -9.75 -36.39 21.16
CA HIS A 4 -8.69 -35.39 21.03
C HIS A 4 -7.88 -35.48 19.73
N ARG A 5 -7.77 -36.67 19.12
CA ARG A 5 -7.08 -36.86 17.82
C ARG A 5 -7.82 -36.15 16.68
N ARG A 6 -9.15 -36.14 16.72
CA ARG A 6 -9.97 -35.43 15.71
C ARG A 6 -9.87 -33.92 15.86
N ILE A 7 -9.74 -33.43 17.09
CA ILE A 7 -9.54 -32.00 17.38
C ILE A 7 -8.17 -31.55 16.88
N ALA A 8 -7.11 -32.33 17.13
CA ALA A 8 -5.77 -32.03 16.65
C ALA A 8 -5.69 -32.00 15.12
N LEU A 9 -6.31 -32.97 14.43
CA LEU A 9 -6.36 -32.97 12.95
C LEU A 9 -7.16 -31.79 12.38
N ALA A 10 -8.31 -31.46 12.98
CA ALA A 10 -9.10 -30.31 12.56
C ALA A 10 -8.35 -28.98 12.77
N GLY A 11 -7.62 -28.86 13.88
CA GLY A 11 -6.76 -27.70 14.16
C GLY A 11 -5.60 -27.57 13.18
N ALA A 12 -4.93 -28.67 12.84
CA ALA A 12 -3.84 -28.67 11.87
C ALA A 12 -4.34 -28.33 10.45
N ALA A 13 -5.49 -28.87 10.04
CA ALA A 13 -6.12 -28.54 8.75
C ALA A 13 -6.56 -27.07 8.69
N GLY A 14 -7.11 -26.54 9.79
CA GLY A 14 -7.45 -25.12 9.90
C GLY A 14 -6.23 -24.20 9.82
N LEU A 15 -5.11 -24.57 10.45
CA LEU A 15 -3.88 -23.79 10.43
C LEU A 15 -3.23 -23.78 9.03
N LEU A 16 -3.25 -24.93 8.33
CA LEU A 16 -2.79 -25.02 6.95
C LEU A 16 -3.65 -24.17 6.00
N ALA A 17 -4.98 -24.16 6.19
CA ALA A 17 -5.88 -23.35 5.38
C ALA A 17 -5.65 -21.84 5.52
N ILE A 18 -5.17 -21.37 6.67
CA ILE A 18 -4.87 -19.94 6.88
C ILE A 18 -3.61 -19.51 6.12
N THR A 19 -2.62 -20.39 5.94
CA THR A 19 -1.36 -20.05 5.24
C THR A 19 -1.51 -19.88 3.73
N THR A 20 -2.59 -20.36 3.12
CA THR A 20 -2.81 -20.28 1.67
C THR A 20 -3.72 -19.12 1.24
N VAL A 21 -4.28 -18.37 2.20
CA VAL A 21 -5.05 -17.15 1.92
C VAL A 21 -4.11 -15.94 1.85
N SER A 22 -3.10 -16.03 0.98
CA SER A 22 -2.46 -14.83 0.45
C SER A 22 -3.34 -14.33 -0.70
N GLY A 23 -4.41 -13.59 -0.37
CA GLY A 23 -5.14 -12.84 -1.39
C GLY A 23 -4.19 -11.87 -2.07
N ALA A 24 -4.33 -11.67 -3.38
CA ALA A 24 -3.54 -10.66 -4.09
C ALA A 24 -3.67 -9.32 -3.35
N ALA A 25 -2.57 -8.83 -2.78
CA ALA A 25 -2.54 -7.49 -2.22
C ALA A 25 -2.69 -6.54 -3.40
N LEU A 26 -3.89 -5.98 -3.59
CA LEU A 26 -4.11 -4.85 -4.48
C LEU A 26 -3.41 -3.67 -3.84
N ALA A 27 -2.12 -3.50 -4.13
CA ALA A 27 -1.42 -2.27 -3.80
C ALA A 27 -2.22 -1.12 -4.44
N ALA A 28 -2.50 -0.08 -3.65
CA ALA A 28 -3.15 1.10 -4.17
C ALA A 28 -2.23 1.73 -5.22
N SER A 29 -2.63 1.68 -6.49
CA SER A 29 -2.00 2.48 -7.54
C SER A 29 -2.53 3.91 -7.37
N HIS A 30 -1.61 4.86 -7.28
CA HIS A 30 -1.89 6.29 -7.47
C HIS A 30 -2.22 6.55 -8.94
N ARG A 31 -3.14 5.78 -9.57
CA ARG A 31 -3.44 5.97 -10.98
C ARG A 31 -3.96 7.39 -11.14
N GLU A 32 -3.07 8.22 -11.66
CA GLU A 32 -3.21 9.65 -11.68
C GLU A 32 -4.40 10.02 -12.54
N ALA A 33 -4.94 11.22 -12.27
CA ALA A 33 -6.15 11.73 -12.88
C ALA A 33 -6.20 11.35 -14.38
N PRO A 34 -7.37 10.96 -14.94
CA PRO A 34 -7.46 10.42 -16.30
C PRO A 34 -6.77 11.21 -17.42
N LEU A 35 -6.50 12.51 -17.18
CA LEU A 35 -5.77 13.40 -18.08
C LEU A 35 -4.23 13.25 -18.01
N ILE A 36 -3.66 12.86 -16.88
CA ILE A 36 -2.22 12.70 -16.65
C ILE A 36 -1.78 11.23 -16.85
N ALA A 37 -2.72 10.28 -16.78
CA ALA A 37 -2.45 8.85 -17.04
C ALA A 37 -1.85 8.52 -18.43
N GLY A 38 -1.89 9.46 -19.39
CA GLY A 38 -1.26 9.35 -20.71
C GLY A 38 -0.01 10.22 -20.88
N ASP A 39 0.35 11.02 -19.88
CA ASP A 39 1.51 11.91 -19.87
C ASP A 39 2.32 11.73 -18.57
N PRO A 40 3.17 10.68 -18.52
CA PRO A 40 3.96 10.35 -17.32
C PRO A 40 4.94 11.45 -16.87
N ALA A 41 5.15 12.49 -17.69
CA ALA A 41 5.99 13.63 -17.33
C ALA A 41 5.22 14.68 -16.50
N ALA A 42 3.89 14.64 -16.50
CA ALA A 42 3.04 15.52 -15.70
C ALA A 42 2.71 14.94 -14.30
N ASP A 43 3.28 13.78 -13.98
CA ASP A 43 3.04 13.01 -12.77
C ASP A 43 3.97 13.43 -11.60
N ILE A 44 3.49 13.32 -10.35
CA ILE A 44 4.25 13.59 -9.13
C ILE A 44 4.74 12.31 -8.46
N THR A 45 6.03 12.23 -8.14
CA THR A 45 6.61 10.98 -7.62
C THR A 45 6.44 10.85 -6.12
N ASP A 46 6.66 11.95 -5.41
CA ASP A 46 6.59 11.99 -3.95
C ASP A 46 6.09 13.36 -3.47
N LEU A 47 5.27 13.35 -2.43
CA LEU A 47 4.86 14.54 -1.68
C LEU A 47 5.18 14.35 -0.20
N PHE A 48 5.95 15.27 0.36
CA PHE A 48 6.24 15.35 1.79
C PHE A 48 5.52 16.57 2.39
N ALA A 49 4.82 16.35 3.52
CA ALA A 49 4.09 17.39 4.23
C ALA A 49 4.35 17.29 5.74
N PHE A 50 4.77 18.38 6.36
CA PHE A 50 5.01 18.45 7.80
C PHE A 50 4.78 19.85 8.35
N VAL A 51 4.40 19.94 9.63
CA VAL A 51 4.26 21.25 10.32
C VAL A 51 5.64 21.91 10.40
N SER A 52 5.72 23.20 10.07
CA SER A 52 7.00 23.87 10.03
C SER A 52 7.60 23.97 11.44
N PRO A 53 8.86 23.55 11.65
CA PRO A 53 9.49 23.55 12.98
C PRO A 53 9.76 24.96 13.53
N ASP A 54 9.80 25.97 12.67
CA ASP A 54 10.00 27.39 12.94
C ASP A 54 8.70 28.22 12.92
N ALA A 55 7.63 27.69 12.32
CA ALA A 55 6.31 28.32 12.23
C ALA A 55 5.20 27.27 12.36
N SER A 56 4.82 26.96 13.60
CA SER A 56 3.95 25.81 13.94
C SER A 56 2.49 25.94 13.50
N ASP A 57 2.08 27.11 13.02
CA ASP A 57 0.79 27.38 12.39
C ASP A 57 0.81 27.15 10.87
N THR A 58 1.93 26.74 10.31
CA THR A 58 2.11 26.49 8.88
C THR A 58 2.50 25.05 8.56
N VAL A 59 2.26 24.65 7.31
CA VAL A 59 2.70 23.37 6.77
C VAL A 59 3.74 23.62 5.69
N THR A 60 4.88 22.96 5.79
CA THR A 60 5.87 22.88 4.72
C THR A 60 5.51 21.73 3.79
N LEU A 61 5.46 22.03 2.49
CA LEU A 61 5.24 21.07 1.43
C LEU A 61 6.49 20.96 0.55
N ILE A 62 6.89 19.73 0.25
CA ILE A 62 7.97 19.43 -0.70
C ILE A 62 7.43 18.40 -1.69
N ALA A 63 7.48 18.71 -2.98
CA ALA A 63 7.04 17.81 -4.04
C ALA A 63 8.22 17.47 -4.97
N ASN A 64 8.36 16.19 -5.29
CA ASN A 64 9.30 15.69 -6.28
C ASN A 64 8.55 15.39 -7.58
N PHE A 65 9.22 15.72 -8.69
CA PHE A 65 8.78 15.41 -10.04
C PHE A 65 9.94 14.70 -10.71
N LEU A 66 9.68 13.59 -11.40
CA LEU A 66 10.69 12.95 -12.23
C LEU A 66 10.67 13.57 -13.62
N PRO A 67 11.83 13.82 -14.23
CA PRO A 67 11.98 13.52 -15.63
C PRO A 67 11.96 11.98 -15.78
N PHE A 68 10.78 11.45 -16.15
CA PHE A 68 10.53 10.09 -16.64
C PHE A 68 10.32 8.91 -15.66
N GLN A 69 9.64 9.07 -14.50
CA GLN A 69 9.11 7.86 -13.82
C GLN A 69 8.03 8.07 -12.75
N GLU A 70 7.50 6.93 -12.31
CA GLU A 70 6.06 6.66 -12.18
C GLU A 70 5.73 6.23 -10.71
N PRO A 71 4.61 6.68 -10.10
CA PRO A 71 4.20 6.33 -8.72
C PRO A 71 3.76 4.88 -8.53
N ALA A 72 3.59 4.13 -9.63
CA ALA A 72 3.39 2.68 -9.62
C ALA A 72 4.38 1.91 -10.51
N GLY A 73 4.99 2.55 -11.51
CA GLY A 73 5.61 1.86 -12.64
C GLY A 73 4.62 1.70 -13.77
#